data_AF-A0A8S9U043-F1
#
_entry.id   AF-A0A8S9U043-F1
#
_cell.length_a   1.000
_cell.length_b   1.000
_cell.length_c   1.000
_cell.angle_alpha   90.00
_cell.angle_beta   90.00
_cell.angle_gamma   90.00
#
_symmetry.space_group_name_H-M   'P 1'
#
loop_
_entity.id
_entity.type
_entity.pdbx_description
1 polymer ?
#
loop_
_entity_poly.entity_id
_entity_poly.type
_entity_poly.pdbx_seq_one_letter_code
_entity_poly.pdbx_strand_id
1 'polypeptide(L)'
;MAENESRFTLTSVAVVCRHLLGIQALPHVVHLIQEFTENTSQRALLGVLEEGNYHLFTRVLHAVDESLNMIHHEKLRQYRYAMQLVPCKMTLEEGALGAMQQLYDRYSGALDDEAASYIAKTAELPMMKWLYKVKPRLFKDFPACKGHIFMHASLKGRGDVIRWLVKLFPDAVWSLVNAARGGHLKVLKWLTKRTNWDDNSVSDALQSAIEEDHLDTAKFLYSLNLVEIKKSPNMRLESLEMAQWIHDTKCWEFTKSFVLYTARTGRLDLLQWLHTHHPEFFSNELMAVAAENGNLEIIKFLHQNCRHGCTSRAMNSAAKMGHLEVVQWLHNNRTEGCTSAAMDEAARNGHLDVLEWLHANRSEGCTPQAMKNAGRYGRMGIMRWLHEIFDLKLPTNYADRLASLGCLELLSWLHFSGKGQWSKSTMDAAAGRGHLDVVKFLHENRHDGCTKEAMNTAARENHLEVVKFLHGNRREGCTKAAMNAAAKNGHLEMVKWLVENRREGCTKSALPAAALGGHLKIMKLLHANYNFDWSHKAIDDASSAGHTEVVKWLYYRLNQTLHSKFAVSAARHDNLGVLEFIDTVSDFAANTSVYYVGCGNGNPEVAKWYIDHHGNPRKRKR
;
A
#
# COMPACT_ATOMS: atom_id res chain seq x y z
N MET A 1 13.38 12.41 -5.91
CA MET A 1 13.91 13.75 -5.58
C MET A 1 12.79 14.77 -5.34
N ALA A 2 11.76 14.85 -6.20
CA ALA A 2 10.62 15.75 -6.00
C ALA A 2 9.87 15.57 -4.68
N GLU A 3 9.66 14.32 -4.19
CA GLU A 3 9.02 14.07 -2.87
C GLU A 3 9.85 14.57 -1.68
N ASN A 4 11.19 14.60 -1.82
CA ASN A 4 12.04 15.14 -0.76
C ASN A 4 12.01 16.67 -0.79
N GLU A 5 12.07 17.29 -1.97
CA GLU A 5 11.96 18.76 -2.11
C GLU A 5 10.60 19.28 -1.64
N SER A 6 9.49 18.63 -2.00
CA SER A 6 8.15 19.04 -1.56
C SER A 6 8.01 18.98 -0.04
N ARG A 7 8.61 17.97 0.60
CA ARG A 7 8.62 17.83 2.06
C ARG A 7 9.48 18.89 2.73
N PHE A 8 10.63 19.24 2.16
CA PHE A 8 11.47 20.35 2.65
C PHE A 8 10.77 21.70 2.52
N THR A 9 10.09 21.95 1.41
CA THR A 9 9.31 23.18 1.18
C THR A 9 8.13 23.26 2.15
N LEU A 10 7.35 22.18 2.31
CA LEU A 10 6.25 22.11 3.26
C LEU A 10 6.72 22.29 4.71
N THR A 11 7.83 21.67 5.10
CA THR A 11 8.41 21.85 6.44
C THR A 11 8.79 23.31 6.68
N SER A 12 9.40 23.97 5.69
CA SER A 12 9.80 25.37 5.77
C SER A 12 8.59 26.30 5.88
N VAL A 13 7.54 26.07 5.10
CA VAL A 13 6.29 26.86 5.17
C VAL A 13 5.53 26.58 6.48
N ALA A 14 5.48 25.33 6.94
CA ALA A 14 4.82 24.92 8.18
C ALA A 14 5.43 25.62 9.41
N VAL A 15 6.76 25.73 9.49
CA VAL A 15 7.46 26.47 10.56
C VAL A 15 7.04 27.94 10.59
N VAL A 16 6.92 28.57 9.43
CA VAL A 16 6.53 29.99 9.32
C VAL A 16 5.03 30.20 9.62
N CYS A 17 4.18 29.21 9.34
CA CYS A 17 2.74 29.27 9.56
C CYS A 17 2.28 28.92 10.99
N ARG A 18 3.19 28.58 11.92
CA ARG A 18 2.83 28.11 13.27
C ARG A 18 2.18 29.15 14.20
N HIS A 19 2.34 30.46 13.98
CA HIS A 19 2.16 31.38 15.12
C HIS A 19 1.06 32.45 15.11
N LEU A 20 0.51 33.02 14.02
CA LEU A 20 -0.48 34.11 14.17
C LEU A 20 -1.52 34.23 13.03
N LEU A 21 -2.81 34.34 13.38
CA LEU A 21 -3.97 34.57 12.50
C LEU A 21 -4.03 35.98 11.88
N GLY A 22 -3.35 36.96 12.50
CA GLY A 22 -3.43 38.38 12.12
C GLY A 22 -2.24 38.95 11.35
N ILE A 23 -1.22 38.15 11.05
CA ILE A 23 -0.02 38.63 10.35
C ILE A 23 -0.07 38.18 8.89
N GLN A 24 -0.02 39.15 7.97
CA GLN A 24 0.19 38.89 6.53
C GLN A 24 1.46 38.06 6.34
N ALA A 25 1.34 36.97 5.58
CA ALA A 25 2.49 36.13 5.25
C ALA A 25 3.58 37.00 4.59
N LEU A 26 4.82 36.88 5.04
CA LEU A 26 5.94 37.58 4.39
C LEU A 26 5.98 37.18 2.90
N PRO A 27 6.34 38.10 1.98
CA PRO A 27 6.28 37.85 0.54
C PRO A 27 6.98 36.56 0.09
N HIS A 28 8.09 36.18 0.73
CA HIS A 28 8.79 34.93 0.44
C HIS A 28 7.99 33.67 0.80
N VAL A 29 7.12 33.73 1.83
CA VAL A 29 6.25 32.62 2.25
C VAL A 29 5.10 32.47 1.27
N VAL A 30 4.53 33.59 0.80
CA VAL A 30 3.51 33.60 -0.26
C VAL A 30 4.09 32.98 -1.53
N HIS A 31 5.33 33.35 -1.88
CA HIS A 31 6.03 32.79 -3.03
C HIS A 31 6.26 31.27 -2.89
N LEU A 32 6.71 30.78 -1.73
CA LEU A 32 6.90 29.35 -1.49
C LEU A 32 5.58 28.55 -1.52
N ILE A 33 4.48 29.13 -1.04
CA ILE A 33 3.14 28.53 -1.13
C ILE A 33 2.68 28.50 -2.59
N GLN A 34 2.86 29.59 -3.34
CA GLN A 34 2.54 29.66 -4.76
C GLN A 34 3.33 28.62 -5.55
N GLU A 35 4.65 28.56 -5.37
CA GLU A 35 5.52 27.57 -6.01
C GLU A 35 5.08 26.13 -5.68
N PHE A 36 4.71 25.87 -4.42
CA PHE A 36 4.15 24.58 -4.01
C PHE A 36 2.85 24.25 -4.76
N THR A 37 1.89 25.17 -4.80
CA THR A 37 0.61 24.96 -5.49
C THR A 37 0.73 24.88 -7.02
N GLU A 38 1.70 25.56 -7.61
CA GLU A 38 1.93 25.58 -9.06
C GLU A 38 2.68 24.34 -9.56
N ASN A 39 3.61 23.80 -8.76
CA ASN A 39 4.43 22.64 -9.14
C ASN A 39 3.78 21.28 -8.79
N THR A 40 2.78 21.22 -7.89
CA THR A 40 2.16 19.96 -7.41
C THR A 40 0.65 19.84 -7.71
N SER A 41 0.17 20.60 -8.69
CA SER A 41 -1.20 21.12 -8.91
C SER A 41 -2.43 20.19 -8.75
N GLN A 42 -2.29 18.88 -8.54
CA GLN A 42 -3.42 17.96 -8.32
C GLN A 42 -3.54 17.41 -6.90
N ARG A 43 -2.54 17.59 -6.02
CA ARG A 43 -2.53 17.02 -4.65
C ARG A 43 -2.10 17.99 -3.55
N ALA A 44 -2.09 19.30 -3.83
CA ALA A 44 -1.60 20.31 -2.88
C ALA A 44 -2.33 20.25 -1.52
N LEU A 45 -3.67 20.19 -1.50
CA LEU A 45 -4.43 20.03 -0.26
C LEU A 45 -4.17 18.69 0.45
N LEU A 46 -3.92 17.61 -0.29
CA LEU A 46 -3.60 16.32 0.32
C LEU A 46 -2.25 16.34 1.04
N GLY A 47 -1.22 16.92 0.42
CA GLY A 47 0.11 17.00 1.02
C GLY A 47 0.12 17.81 2.32
N VAL A 48 -0.69 18.87 2.40
CA VAL A 48 -0.77 19.69 3.62
C VAL A 48 -1.51 18.99 4.76
N LEU A 49 -2.45 18.10 4.44
CA LEU A 49 -3.15 17.32 5.47
C LEU A 49 -2.22 16.34 6.20
N GLU A 50 -1.11 15.91 5.58
CA GLU A 50 -0.11 15.06 6.23
C GLU A 50 0.67 15.80 7.34
N GLU A 51 0.71 17.13 7.28
CA GLU A 51 1.41 17.99 8.24
C GLU A 51 0.54 18.35 9.47
N GLY A 52 -0.76 18.03 9.46
CA GLY A 52 -1.67 18.27 10.60
C GLY A 52 -1.84 19.74 10.99
N ASN A 53 -1.53 20.70 10.12
CA ASN A 53 -1.50 22.13 10.47
C ASN A 53 -2.64 22.92 9.81
N TYR A 54 -3.62 23.36 10.61
CA TYR A 54 -4.77 24.13 10.13
C TYR A 54 -4.45 25.49 9.51
N HIS A 55 -3.43 26.20 10.00
CA HIS A 55 -3.05 27.49 9.45
C HIS A 55 -2.42 27.34 8.07
N LEU A 56 -1.56 26.33 7.90
CA LEU A 56 -1.00 25.96 6.62
C LEU A 56 -2.09 25.52 5.65
N PHE A 57 -3.00 24.66 6.11
CA PHE A 57 -4.16 24.21 5.34
C PHE A 57 -5.00 25.39 4.83
N THR A 58 -5.34 26.34 5.71
CA THR A 58 -6.11 27.53 5.35
C THR A 58 -5.43 28.35 4.26
N ARG A 59 -4.11 28.59 4.39
CA ARG A 59 -3.36 29.38 3.42
C ARG A 59 -3.22 28.68 2.07
N VAL A 60 -2.96 27.38 2.06
CA VAL A 60 -2.89 26.60 0.82
C VAL A 60 -4.27 26.49 0.17
N LEU A 61 -5.34 26.39 0.96
CA LEU A 61 -6.71 26.43 0.45
C LEU A 61 -7.01 27.76 -0.26
N HIS A 62 -6.62 28.89 0.31
CA HIS A 62 -6.73 30.20 -0.36
C HIS A 62 -5.90 30.28 -1.65
N ALA A 63 -4.67 29.75 -1.65
CA ALA A 63 -3.84 29.70 -2.85
C ALA A 63 -4.46 28.82 -3.95
N VAL A 64 -5.10 27.70 -3.58
CA VAL A 64 -5.87 26.87 -4.53
C VAL A 64 -7.07 27.64 -5.08
N ASP A 65 -7.78 28.43 -4.25
CA ASP A 65 -8.90 29.27 -4.70
C ASP A 65 -8.43 30.30 -5.74
N GLU A 66 -7.31 30.97 -5.49
CA GLU A 66 -6.74 32.05 -6.32
C GLU A 66 -5.93 31.54 -7.53
N SER A 67 -5.58 30.25 -7.57
CA SER A 67 -4.78 29.68 -8.66
C SER A 67 -5.44 29.87 -10.02
N LEU A 68 -4.73 30.55 -10.92
CA LEU A 68 -5.11 30.73 -12.33
C LEU A 68 -4.75 29.51 -13.20
N ASN A 69 -3.87 28.64 -12.69
CA ASN A 69 -3.38 27.45 -13.39
C ASN A 69 -4.29 26.23 -13.16
N MET A 70 -5.14 26.25 -12.14
CA MET A 70 -6.12 25.20 -11.85
C MET A 70 -7.49 25.57 -12.38
N ILE A 71 -8.09 24.64 -13.11
CA ILE A 71 -9.48 24.79 -13.56
C ILE A 71 -10.47 24.56 -12.41
N HIS A 72 -11.70 25.07 -12.57
CA HIS A 72 -12.72 25.04 -11.50
C HIS A 72 -12.97 23.62 -10.97
N HIS A 73 -13.03 22.62 -11.85
CA HIS A 73 -13.28 21.23 -11.44
C HIS A 73 -12.14 20.60 -10.64
N GLU A 74 -10.88 20.88 -10.99
CA GLU A 74 -9.71 20.41 -10.24
C GLU A 74 -9.73 20.95 -8.79
N LYS A 75 -10.18 22.19 -8.60
CA LYS A 75 -10.39 22.78 -7.28
C LYS A 75 -11.46 22.02 -6.50
N LEU A 76 -12.64 21.78 -7.12
CA LEU A 76 -13.73 21.01 -6.49
C LEU A 76 -13.31 19.59 -6.10
N ARG A 77 -12.51 18.92 -6.95
CA ARG A 77 -11.98 17.58 -6.71
C ARG A 77 -11.03 17.57 -5.51
N GLN A 78 -10.14 18.55 -5.42
CA GLN A 78 -9.27 18.69 -4.24
C GLN A 78 -10.09 18.96 -2.97
N TYR A 79 -11.14 19.79 -3.03
CA TYR A 79 -12.01 20.02 -1.86
C TYR A 79 -12.72 18.75 -1.39
N ARG A 80 -13.22 17.93 -2.32
CA ARG A 80 -13.83 16.61 -2.01
C ARG A 80 -12.84 15.68 -1.31
N TYR A 81 -11.67 15.45 -1.90
CA TYR A 81 -10.67 14.58 -1.29
C TYR A 81 -10.18 15.11 0.05
N ALA A 82 -9.97 16.42 0.16
CA ALA A 82 -9.61 17.03 1.44
C ALA A 82 -10.72 16.81 2.48
N MET A 83 -12.00 16.97 2.12
CA MET A 83 -13.13 16.75 3.03
C MET A 83 -13.18 15.30 3.55
N GLN A 84 -12.86 14.31 2.71
CA GLN A 84 -12.81 12.91 3.10
C GLN A 84 -11.64 12.59 4.04
N LEU A 85 -10.49 13.27 3.87
CA LEU A 85 -9.25 12.97 4.58
C LEU A 85 -9.04 13.79 5.86
N VAL A 86 -9.60 14.99 5.97
CA VAL A 86 -9.49 15.80 7.19
C VAL A 86 -9.81 15.00 8.47
N PRO A 87 -10.90 14.21 8.53
CA PRO A 87 -11.26 13.46 9.74
C PRO A 87 -10.22 12.42 10.20
N CYS A 88 -9.37 11.93 9.29
CA CYS A 88 -8.34 10.92 9.62
C CYS A 88 -6.91 11.48 9.65
N LYS A 89 -6.69 12.72 9.20
CA LYS A 89 -5.38 13.35 9.08
C LYS A 89 -5.18 14.56 9.98
N MET A 90 -6.25 15.12 10.53
CA MET A 90 -6.20 16.27 11.42
C MET A 90 -7.09 16.03 12.64
N THR A 91 -6.57 16.33 13.81
CA THR A 91 -7.32 16.24 15.08
C THR A 91 -8.22 17.45 15.29
N LEU A 92 -9.11 17.36 16.29
CA LEU A 92 -9.94 18.50 16.68
C LEU A 92 -9.10 19.68 17.18
N GLU A 93 -8.04 19.42 17.95
CA GLU A 93 -7.14 20.45 18.49
C GLU A 93 -6.35 21.14 17.39
N GLU A 94 -5.95 20.38 16.37
CA GLU A 94 -5.26 20.90 15.20
C GLU A 94 -6.16 21.74 14.30
N GLY A 95 -7.49 21.75 14.49
CA GLY A 95 -8.42 22.61 13.75
C GLY A 95 -9.26 21.90 12.68
N ALA A 96 -9.39 20.57 12.73
CA ALA A 96 -10.12 19.78 11.73
C ALA A 96 -11.55 20.29 11.46
N LEU A 97 -12.27 20.72 12.49
CA LEU A 97 -13.63 21.24 12.33
C LEU A 97 -13.66 22.55 11.51
N GLY A 98 -12.68 23.41 11.74
CA GLY A 98 -12.49 24.63 10.97
C GLY A 98 -12.13 24.34 9.52
N ALA A 99 -11.27 23.33 9.28
CA ALA A 99 -10.90 22.92 7.93
C ALA A 99 -12.11 22.37 7.16
N MET A 100 -12.90 21.49 7.79
CA MET A 100 -14.15 20.97 7.23
C MET A 100 -15.15 22.08 6.92
N GLN A 101 -15.33 23.04 7.84
CA GLN A 101 -16.22 24.18 7.59
C GLN A 101 -15.76 25.01 6.39
N GLN A 102 -14.47 25.34 6.31
CA GLN A 102 -13.92 26.10 5.18
C GLN A 102 -14.09 25.42 3.83
N LEU A 103 -13.95 24.09 3.77
CA LEU A 103 -14.20 23.30 2.57
C LEU A 103 -15.69 23.27 2.21
N TYR A 104 -16.55 23.11 3.22
CA TYR A 104 -18.00 23.06 3.03
C TYR A 104 -18.56 24.38 2.51
N ASP A 105 -18.07 25.51 3.03
CA ASP A 105 -18.50 26.85 2.62
C ASP A 105 -18.16 27.15 1.16
N ARG A 106 -17.02 26.62 0.68
CA ARG A 106 -16.60 26.71 -0.73
C ARG A 106 -17.39 25.78 -1.62
N TYR A 107 -17.58 24.55 -1.18
CA TYR A 107 -18.29 23.54 -1.95
C TYR A 107 -19.04 22.58 -1.04
N SER A 108 -20.34 22.80 -0.87
CA SER A 108 -21.20 21.93 -0.05
C SER A 108 -21.35 20.50 -0.59
N GLY A 109 -21.09 20.31 -1.90
CA GLY A 109 -20.98 19.01 -2.55
C GLY A 109 -19.67 18.28 -2.25
N ALA A 110 -18.74 18.88 -1.51
CA ALA A 110 -17.56 18.20 -0.98
C ALA A 110 -17.92 17.18 0.11
N LEU A 111 -19.01 17.44 0.84
CA LEU A 111 -19.53 16.57 1.87
C LEU A 111 -20.47 15.53 1.25
N ASP A 112 -19.91 14.53 0.56
CA ASP A 112 -20.65 13.38 0.03
C ASP A 112 -20.82 12.28 1.10
N ASP A 113 -21.45 11.16 0.71
CA ASP A 113 -21.72 10.04 1.60
C ASP A 113 -20.43 9.37 2.10
N GLU A 114 -19.38 9.39 1.28
CA GLU A 114 -18.06 8.86 1.64
C GLU A 114 -17.39 9.74 2.70
N ALA A 115 -17.37 11.06 2.49
CA ALA A 115 -16.89 12.02 3.49
C ALA A 115 -17.66 11.87 4.81
N ALA A 116 -18.98 11.76 4.75
CA ALA A 116 -19.80 11.53 5.95
C ALA A 116 -19.41 10.23 6.69
N SER A 117 -19.09 9.17 5.96
CA SER A 117 -18.61 7.90 6.54
C SER A 117 -17.26 8.07 7.25
N TYR A 118 -16.30 8.81 6.67
CA TYR A 118 -15.03 9.14 7.33
C TYR A 118 -15.23 9.98 8.59
N ILE A 119 -16.13 10.97 8.54
CA ILE A 119 -16.47 11.77 9.72
C ILE A 119 -17.09 10.85 10.79
N ALA A 120 -18.01 9.95 10.43
CA ALA A 120 -18.64 8.99 11.36
C ALA A 120 -17.62 8.06 12.04
N LYS A 121 -16.59 7.60 11.31
CA LYS A 121 -15.49 6.77 11.84
C LYS A 121 -14.71 7.43 12.97
N THR A 122 -14.65 8.76 13.02
CA THR A 122 -13.96 9.47 14.11
C THR A 122 -14.64 9.22 15.45
N ALA A 123 -15.97 9.17 15.47
CA ALA A 123 -16.80 9.17 16.67
C ALA A 123 -16.49 10.36 17.61
N GLU A 124 -16.20 11.53 17.04
CA GLU A 124 -15.98 12.76 17.80
C GLU A 124 -17.25 13.61 17.90
N LEU A 125 -17.71 13.90 19.12
CA LEU A 125 -18.98 14.62 19.35
C LEU A 125 -19.06 15.98 18.63
N PRO A 126 -18.01 16.83 18.62
CA PRO A 126 -18.06 18.11 17.90
C PRO A 126 -18.27 17.93 16.38
N MET A 127 -17.59 16.97 15.76
CA MET A 127 -17.74 16.67 14.33
C MET A 127 -19.14 16.12 14.01
N MET A 128 -19.68 15.27 14.88
CA MET A 128 -21.04 14.74 14.72
C MET A 128 -22.10 15.84 14.79
N LYS A 129 -21.98 16.75 15.77
CA LYS A 129 -22.88 17.91 15.91
C LYS A 129 -22.79 18.83 14.70
N TRP A 130 -21.58 19.06 14.19
CA TRP A 130 -21.37 19.85 12.99
C TRP A 130 -22.03 19.20 11.77
N LEU A 131 -21.80 17.90 11.55
CA LEU A 131 -22.39 17.14 10.44
C LEU A 131 -23.93 17.21 10.47
N TYR A 132 -24.52 17.06 11.64
CA TYR A 132 -25.98 17.20 11.84
C TYR A 132 -26.47 18.62 11.57
N LYS A 133 -25.70 19.65 11.98
CA LYS A 133 -26.03 21.06 11.74
C LYS A 133 -26.03 21.39 10.24
N VAL A 134 -25.03 20.95 9.49
CA VAL A 134 -24.87 21.31 8.07
C VAL A 134 -25.70 20.45 7.13
N LYS A 135 -25.93 19.17 7.45
CA LYS A 135 -26.75 18.23 6.67
C LYS A 135 -27.67 17.38 7.55
N PRO A 136 -28.74 17.96 8.14
CA PRO A 136 -29.66 17.21 9.01
C PRO A 136 -30.45 16.13 8.26
N ARG A 137 -30.70 16.34 6.96
CA ARG A 137 -31.40 15.37 6.10
C ARG A 137 -30.62 14.07 5.91
N LEU A 138 -29.29 14.10 5.94
CA LEU A 138 -28.44 12.91 5.82
C LEU A 138 -28.80 11.84 6.88
N PHE A 139 -29.14 12.27 8.09
CA PHE A 139 -29.51 11.37 9.19
C PHE A 139 -30.92 10.78 9.05
N LYS A 140 -31.79 11.43 8.26
CA LYS A 140 -33.17 10.97 8.00
C LYS A 140 -33.24 10.10 6.75
N ASP A 141 -32.58 10.54 5.69
CA ASP A 141 -32.67 9.96 4.35
C ASP A 141 -31.71 8.77 4.18
N PHE A 142 -30.66 8.67 5.01
CA PHE A 142 -29.67 7.60 4.96
C PHE A 142 -29.51 6.90 6.32
N PRO A 143 -30.29 5.84 6.60
CA PRO A 143 -30.25 5.11 7.87
C PRO A 143 -28.86 4.58 8.24
N ALA A 144 -28.04 4.22 7.25
CA ALA A 144 -26.69 3.71 7.45
C ALA A 144 -25.71 4.75 8.05
N CYS A 145 -25.93 6.06 7.84
CA CYS A 145 -25.11 7.10 8.48
C CYS A 145 -25.25 7.03 10.01
N LYS A 146 -26.50 6.98 10.51
CA LYS A 146 -26.74 6.80 11.94
C LYS A 146 -26.05 5.50 12.41
N GLY A 147 -26.26 4.42 11.64
CA GLY A 147 -25.64 3.09 11.76
C GLY A 147 -24.15 3.11 12.11
N HIS A 148 -23.38 3.72 11.21
CA HIS A 148 -21.93 3.81 11.32
C HIS A 148 -21.48 4.63 12.52
N ILE A 149 -22.17 5.74 12.83
CA ILE A 149 -21.85 6.58 13.99
C ILE A 149 -21.99 5.77 15.28
N PHE A 150 -23.11 5.06 15.46
CA PHE A 150 -23.31 4.24 16.65
C PHE A 150 -22.28 3.11 16.75
N MET A 151 -21.99 2.43 15.65
CA MET A 151 -21.01 1.35 15.59
C MET A 151 -19.63 1.82 16.07
N HIS A 152 -19.09 2.88 15.46
CA HIS A 152 -17.77 3.41 15.80
C HIS A 152 -17.73 4.05 17.20
N ALA A 153 -18.80 4.74 17.60
CA ALA A 153 -18.88 5.31 18.95
C ALA A 153 -18.93 4.21 20.03
N SER A 154 -19.64 3.11 19.76
CA SER A 154 -19.70 1.96 20.67
C SER A 154 -18.37 1.24 20.77
N LEU A 155 -17.70 0.99 19.64
CA LEU A 155 -16.39 0.33 19.59
C LEU A 155 -15.29 1.15 20.30
N LYS A 156 -15.36 2.47 20.25
CA LYS A 156 -14.40 3.38 20.91
C LYS A 156 -14.81 3.83 22.31
N GLY A 157 -15.97 3.41 22.81
CA GLY A 157 -16.43 3.78 24.16
C GLY A 157 -16.92 5.23 24.30
N ARG A 158 -17.26 5.89 23.19
CA ARG A 158 -17.73 7.28 23.15
C ARG A 158 -19.19 7.40 23.57
N GLY A 159 -19.42 7.16 24.86
CA GLY A 159 -20.76 7.19 25.47
C GLY A 159 -21.43 8.56 25.41
N ASP A 160 -20.68 9.65 25.27
CA ASP A 160 -21.17 11.00 25.00
C ASP A 160 -21.84 11.11 23.61
N VAL A 161 -21.21 10.55 22.57
CA VAL A 161 -21.75 10.49 21.20
C VAL A 161 -22.98 9.59 21.13
N ILE A 162 -22.93 8.43 21.76
CA ILE A 162 -24.07 7.50 21.81
C ILE A 162 -25.28 8.17 22.47
N ARG A 163 -25.09 8.80 23.64
CA ARG A 163 -26.16 9.52 24.35
C ARG A 163 -26.72 10.67 23.52
N TRP A 164 -25.87 11.41 22.82
CA TRP A 164 -26.31 12.48 21.92
C TRP A 164 -27.12 11.93 20.74
N LEU A 165 -26.65 10.88 20.08
CA LEU A 165 -27.33 10.25 18.95
C LEU A 165 -28.71 9.69 19.36
N VAL A 166 -28.77 8.94 20.47
CA VAL A 166 -30.02 8.35 20.98
C VAL A 166 -31.00 9.42 21.46
N LYS A 167 -30.52 10.58 21.96
CA LYS A 167 -31.40 11.71 22.29
C LYS A 167 -32.10 12.28 21.05
N LEU A 168 -31.42 12.31 19.91
CA LEU A 168 -31.99 12.79 18.65
C LEU A 168 -32.84 11.73 17.94
N PHE A 169 -32.44 10.47 18.06
CA PHE A 169 -33.03 9.32 17.39
C PHE A 169 -33.21 8.19 18.41
N PRO A 170 -34.35 8.12 19.12
CA PRO A 170 -34.59 7.09 20.12
C PRO A 170 -34.53 5.65 19.58
N ASP A 171 -34.70 5.48 18.27
CA ASP A 171 -34.58 4.22 17.51
C ASP A 171 -33.12 3.81 17.20
N ALA A 172 -32.13 4.64 17.55
CA ALA A 172 -30.72 4.44 17.18
C ALA A 172 -29.92 3.55 18.15
N VAL A 173 -30.56 2.56 18.78
CA VAL A 173 -29.91 1.57 19.65
C VAL A 173 -29.93 0.22 18.93
N TRP A 174 -28.80 -0.19 18.34
CA TRP A 174 -28.79 -1.35 17.42
C TRP A 174 -28.00 -2.56 17.87
N SER A 175 -26.93 -2.40 18.64
CA SER A 175 -26.06 -3.54 18.95
C SER A 175 -25.29 -3.40 20.26
N LEU A 176 -25.26 -4.49 21.04
CA LEU A 176 -24.36 -4.67 22.18
C LEU A 176 -22.95 -5.10 21.74
N VAL A 177 -22.86 -5.81 20.62
CA VAL A 177 -21.63 -6.44 20.10
C VAL A 177 -20.49 -5.44 19.99
N ASN A 178 -20.74 -4.25 19.45
CA ASN A 178 -19.69 -3.25 19.25
C ASN A 178 -19.09 -2.73 20.57
N ALA A 179 -19.93 -2.52 21.59
CA ALA A 179 -19.47 -2.06 22.90
C ALA A 179 -18.75 -3.19 23.67
N ALA A 180 -19.22 -4.43 23.52
CA ALA A 180 -18.60 -5.62 24.08
C ALA A 180 -17.23 -5.90 23.46
N ARG A 181 -17.13 -5.84 22.13
CA ARG A 181 -15.89 -5.98 21.36
C ARG A 181 -14.84 -4.93 21.71
N GLY A 182 -15.26 -3.72 22.08
CA GLY A 182 -14.34 -2.67 22.52
C GLY A 182 -14.05 -2.66 24.04
N GLY A 183 -14.65 -3.57 24.81
CA GLY A 183 -14.43 -3.67 26.26
C GLY A 183 -15.09 -2.56 27.09
N HIS A 184 -16.07 -1.84 26.53
CA HIS A 184 -16.61 -0.63 27.15
C HIS A 184 -17.78 -0.92 28.10
N LEU A 185 -17.47 -1.48 29.27
CA LEU A 185 -18.46 -1.91 30.28
C LEU A 185 -19.50 -0.83 30.64
N LYS A 186 -19.09 0.43 30.77
CA LYS A 186 -19.99 1.54 31.12
C LYS A 186 -21.03 1.80 30.03
N VAL A 187 -20.60 1.76 28.77
CA VAL A 187 -21.49 1.91 27.60
C VAL A 187 -22.43 0.72 27.52
N LEU A 188 -21.88 -0.48 27.71
CA LEU A 188 -22.64 -1.73 27.68
C LEU A 188 -23.75 -1.76 28.75
N LYS A 189 -23.42 -1.45 30.02
CA LYS A 189 -24.40 -1.30 31.12
C LYS A 189 -25.46 -0.23 30.85
N TRP A 190 -25.12 0.79 30.08
CA TRP A 190 -26.06 1.84 29.70
C TRP A 190 -27.02 1.37 28.59
N LEU A 191 -26.51 0.65 27.59
CA LEU A 191 -27.29 0.10 26.48
C LEU A 191 -28.31 -0.95 26.95
N THR A 192 -27.93 -1.82 27.88
CA THR A 192 -28.81 -2.89 28.39
C THR A 192 -30.01 -2.37 29.20
N LYS A 193 -29.93 -1.14 29.73
CA LYS A 193 -31.06 -0.50 30.45
C LYS A 193 -32.08 0.18 29.54
N ARG A 194 -31.79 0.34 28.24
CA ARG A 194 -32.57 1.18 27.33
C ARG A 194 -33.54 0.42 26.44
N THR A 195 -33.22 -0.83 26.15
CA THR A 195 -33.99 -1.70 25.25
C THR A 195 -33.94 -3.13 25.78
N ASN A 196 -34.99 -3.89 25.53
CA ASN A 196 -34.96 -5.33 25.75
C ASN A 196 -34.16 -5.96 24.63
N TRP A 197 -33.08 -6.66 24.99
CA TRP A 197 -32.23 -7.39 24.04
C TRP A 197 -32.69 -8.85 24.01
N ASP A 198 -32.72 -9.44 22.83
CA ASP A 198 -32.96 -10.86 22.69
C ASP A 198 -31.72 -11.66 23.09
N ASP A 199 -31.93 -12.94 23.40
CA ASP A 199 -30.87 -13.83 23.89
C ASP A 199 -29.71 -13.95 22.90
N ASN A 200 -30.00 -13.92 21.60
CA ASN A 200 -28.97 -13.99 20.56
C ASN A 200 -28.07 -12.75 20.58
N SER A 201 -28.62 -11.53 20.70
CA SER A 201 -27.80 -10.30 20.75
C SER A 201 -26.86 -10.27 21.96
N VAL A 202 -27.32 -10.79 23.10
CA VAL A 202 -26.49 -10.91 24.31
C VAL A 202 -25.42 -12.00 24.13
N SER A 203 -25.77 -13.14 23.53
CA SER A 203 -24.83 -14.23 23.22
C SER A 203 -23.73 -13.79 22.25
N ASP A 204 -24.08 -13.11 21.15
CA ASP A 204 -23.12 -12.59 20.16
C ASP A 204 -22.19 -11.53 20.79
N ALA A 205 -22.73 -10.70 21.68
CA ALA A 205 -21.93 -9.72 22.43
C ALA A 205 -20.99 -10.40 23.42
N LEU A 206 -21.45 -11.45 24.11
CA LEU A 206 -20.63 -12.23 25.03
C LEU A 206 -19.49 -12.92 24.29
N GLN A 207 -19.80 -13.55 23.14
CA GLN A 207 -18.79 -14.14 22.26
C GLN A 207 -17.72 -13.10 21.86
N SER A 208 -18.14 -11.92 21.43
CA SER A 208 -17.20 -10.87 21.00
C SER A 208 -16.36 -10.32 22.15
N ALA A 209 -16.90 -10.22 23.37
CA ALA A 209 -16.15 -9.83 24.56
C ALA A 209 -15.09 -10.89 24.94
N ILE A 210 -15.40 -12.17 24.76
CA ILE A 210 -14.47 -13.27 25.01
C ILE A 210 -13.35 -13.30 23.96
N GLU A 211 -13.71 -13.18 22.67
CA GLU A 211 -12.75 -13.20 21.56
C GLU A 211 -11.74 -12.03 21.60
N GLU A 212 -12.11 -10.88 22.17
CA GLU A 212 -11.23 -9.72 22.36
C GLU A 212 -10.70 -9.59 23.81
N ASP A 213 -10.86 -10.65 24.62
CA ASP A 213 -10.29 -10.79 25.96
C ASP A 213 -10.71 -9.73 27.00
N HIS A 214 -11.97 -9.30 26.95
CA HIS A 214 -12.54 -8.28 27.83
C HIS A 214 -13.33 -8.89 29.01
N LEU A 215 -12.61 -9.44 29.99
CA LEU A 215 -13.16 -10.24 31.12
C LEU A 215 -14.33 -9.58 31.86
N ASP A 216 -14.22 -8.30 32.24
CA ASP A 216 -15.27 -7.62 32.99
C ASP A 216 -16.55 -7.45 32.17
N THR A 217 -16.43 -7.24 30.86
CA THR A 217 -17.59 -7.16 29.96
C THR A 217 -18.21 -8.53 29.73
N ALA A 218 -17.39 -9.58 29.59
CA ALA A 218 -17.86 -10.95 29.46
C ALA A 218 -18.61 -11.41 30.71
N LYS A 219 -18.04 -11.19 31.91
CA LYS A 219 -18.71 -11.46 33.21
C LYS A 219 -20.05 -10.76 33.33
N PHE A 220 -20.11 -9.48 32.95
CA PHE A 220 -21.35 -8.72 32.97
C PHE A 220 -22.39 -9.29 32.00
N LEU A 221 -22.03 -9.57 30.75
CA LEU A 221 -22.95 -10.13 29.76
C LEU A 221 -23.46 -11.51 30.15
N TYR A 222 -22.57 -12.38 30.67
CA TYR A 222 -22.95 -13.68 31.20
C TYR A 222 -23.95 -13.57 32.37
N SER A 223 -23.80 -12.56 33.23
CA SER A 223 -24.77 -12.32 34.32
C SER A 223 -26.17 -11.92 33.84
N LEU A 224 -26.31 -11.48 32.59
CA LEU A 224 -27.60 -11.08 32.01
C LEU A 224 -28.33 -12.27 31.37
N ASN A 225 -27.64 -13.36 31.03
CA ASN A 225 -28.25 -14.51 30.38
C ASN A 225 -27.44 -15.81 30.59
N LEU A 226 -28.05 -16.83 31.20
CA LEU A 226 -27.44 -18.14 31.54
C LEU A 226 -27.32 -19.09 30.32
N VAL A 227 -27.13 -18.57 29.11
CA VAL A 227 -27.20 -19.35 27.87
C VAL A 227 -25.79 -19.68 27.37
N GLU A 228 -25.58 -20.94 27.00
CA GLU A 228 -24.37 -21.44 26.33
C GLU A 228 -24.09 -20.67 25.03
N ILE A 229 -22.83 -20.27 24.83
CA ILE A 229 -22.41 -19.59 23.62
C ILE A 229 -22.44 -20.60 22.46
N LYS A 230 -23.03 -20.21 21.33
CA LYS A 230 -23.04 -21.04 20.12
C LYS A 230 -21.60 -21.36 19.71
N LYS A 231 -21.31 -22.65 19.52
CA LYS A 231 -19.99 -23.19 19.19
C LYS A 231 -19.27 -22.36 18.12
N SER A 232 -18.23 -21.61 18.52
CA SER A 232 -17.24 -21.07 17.59
C SER A 232 -15.95 -21.88 17.74
N PRO A 233 -15.48 -22.57 16.68
CA PRO A 233 -14.36 -23.51 16.78
C PRO A 233 -12.99 -22.83 16.93
N ASN A 234 -12.91 -21.50 16.81
CA ASN A 234 -11.67 -20.74 16.62
C ASN A 234 -11.43 -19.69 17.72
N MET A 235 -11.62 -20.06 18.98
CA MET A 235 -11.39 -19.17 20.12
C MET A 235 -9.91 -18.74 20.19
N ARG A 236 -9.68 -17.44 20.39
CA ARG A 236 -8.36 -16.80 20.55
C ARG A 236 -8.36 -16.03 21.86
N LEU A 237 -7.78 -16.62 22.90
CA LEU A 237 -7.66 -15.96 24.21
C LEU A 237 -6.20 -15.62 24.45
N GLU A 238 -5.99 -14.48 25.06
CA GLU A 238 -4.69 -14.08 25.60
C GLU A 238 -4.67 -14.28 27.11
N SER A 239 -5.71 -13.92 27.87
CA SER A 239 -5.67 -14.03 29.33
C SER A 239 -5.88 -15.46 29.86
N LEU A 240 -5.02 -15.85 30.81
CA LEU A 240 -5.22 -17.04 31.64
C LEU A 240 -6.49 -16.89 32.51
N GLU A 241 -6.77 -15.69 33.01
CA GLU A 241 -7.93 -15.42 33.84
C GLU A 241 -9.25 -15.62 33.07
N MET A 242 -9.27 -15.23 31.80
CA MET A 242 -10.41 -15.47 30.92
C MET A 242 -10.62 -16.97 30.68
N ALA A 243 -9.54 -17.71 30.41
CA ALA A 243 -9.62 -19.15 30.22
C ALA A 243 -10.11 -19.88 31.49
N GLN A 244 -9.61 -19.50 32.67
CA GLN A 244 -10.09 -20.03 33.95
C GLN A 244 -11.57 -19.72 34.17
N TRP A 245 -11.98 -18.47 33.92
CA TRP A 245 -13.37 -18.07 34.06
C TRP A 245 -14.31 -18.84 33.11
N ILE A 246 -13.89 -19.07 31.86
CA ILE A 246 -14.63 -19.88 30.89
C ILE A 246 -14.75 -21.34 31.36
N HIS A 247 -13.67 -21.91 31.90
CA HIS A 247 -13.65 -23.26 32.45
C HIS A 247 -14.64 -23.41 33.61
N ASP A 248 -14.59 -22.47 34.58
CA ASP A 248 -15.43 -22.50 35.77
C ASP A 248 -16.91 -22.32 35.44
N THR A 249 -17.22 -21.44 34.49
CA THR A 249 -18.61 -21.15 34.08
C THR A 249 -19.16 -22.13 33.04
N LYS A 250 -18.30 -22.90 32.37
CA LYS A 250 -18.64 -23.77 31.24
C LYS A 250 -19.41 -23.04 30.14
N CYS A 251 -19.22 -21.73 30.00
CA CYS A 251 -19.94 -20.92 29.02
C CYS A 251 -19.46 -21.18 27.58
N TRP A 252 -18.30 -21.82 27.41
CA TRP A 252 -17.70 -22.17 26.13
C TRP A 252 -16.86 -23.46 26.23
N GLU A 253 -16.98 -24.37 25.24
CA GLU A 253 -16.17 -25.60 25.16
C GLU A 253 -14.80 -25.37 24.49
N PHE A 254 -13.71 -25.71 25.19
CA PHE A 254 -12.37 -25.70 24.59
C PHE A 254 -12.22 -26.76 23.48
N THR A 255 -11.35 -26.48 22.51
CA THR A 255 -11.08 -27.39 21.38
C THR A 255 -9.58 -27.62 21.22
N LYS A 256 -9.22 -28.66 20.45
CA LYS A 256 -7.82 -28.92 20.05
C LYS A 256 -7.17 -27.72 19.36
N SER A 257 -7.94 -26.95 18.59
CA SER A 257 -7.46 -25.74 17.90
C SER A 257 -6.96 -24.68 18.88
N PHE A 258 -7.55 -24.60 20.08
CA PHE A 258 -7.12 -23.65 21.10
C PHE A 258 -5.74 -23.99 21.66
N VAL A 259 -5.46 -25.27 21.94
CA VAL A 259 -4.13 -25.71 22.40
C VAL A 259 -3.05 -25.46 21.34
N LEU A 260 -3.37 -25.66 20.06
CA LEU A 260 -2.46 -25.31 18.96
C LEU A 260 -2.22 -23.79 18.87
N TYR A 261 -3.26 -22.98 19.09
CA TYR A 261 -3.14 -21.53 19.14
C TYR A 261 -2.23 -21.07 20.27
N THR A 262 -2.39 -21.59 21.49
CA THR A 262 -1.56 -21.21 22.65
C THR A 262 -0.10 -21.58 22.46
N ALA A 263 0.18 -22.74 21.85
CA ALA A 263 1.54 -23.11 21.47
C ALA A 263 2.13 -22.24 20.35
N ARG A 264 1.29 -21.73 19.43
CA ARG A 264 1.71 -20.81 18.37
C ARG A 264 2.04 -19.43 18.91
N THR A 265 1.24 -18.89 19.83
CA THR A 265 1.43 -17.55 20.41
C THR A 265 2.45 -17.49 21.55
N GLY A 266 3.00 -18.64 21.99
CA GLY A 266 4.04 -18.67 23.01
C GLY A 266 3.53 -18.53 24.45
N ARG A 267 2.22 -18.74 24.68
CA ARG A 267 1.59 -18.63 26.00
C ARG A 267 1.77 -19.89 26.84
N LEU A 268 2.97 -20.02 27.41
CA LEU A 268 3.36 -21.15 28.26
C LEU A 268 2.47 -21.30 29.50
N ASP A 269 2.11 -20.20 30.15
CA ASP A 269 1.23 -20.15 31.31
C ASP A 269 -0.14 -20.79 31.03
N LEU A 270 -0.75 -20.38 29.92
CA LEU A 270 -2.04 -20.90 29.48
C LEU A 270 -1.93 -22.36 29.02
N LEU A 271 -0.82 -22.72 28.35
CA LEU A 271 -0.57 -24.10 27.95
C LEU A 271 -0.37 -25.04 29.15
N GLN A 272 0.34 -24.60 30.20
CA GLN A 272 0.52 -25.35 31.45
C GLN A 272 -0.82 -25.58 32.16
N TRP A 273 -1.67 -24.55 32.21
CA TRP A 273 -2.99 -24.66 32.78
C TRP A 273 -3.88 -25.62 31.97
N LEU A 274 -3.86 -25.52 30.62
CA LEU A 274 -4.56 -26.45 29.72
C LEU A 274 -4.06 -27.88 29.86
N HIS A 275 -2.76 -28.10 30.07
CA HIS A 275 -2.22 -29.44 30.30
C HIS A 275 -2.80 -30.09 31.57
N THR A 276 -3.02 -29.29 32.61
CA THR A 276 -3.55 -29.76 33.90
C THR A 276 -5.04 -30.10 33.82
N HIS A 277 -5.83 -29.31 33.09
CA HIS A 277 -7.30 -29.42 33.08
C HIS A 277 -7.86 -30.11 31.83
N HIS A 278 -7.11 -30.08 30.72
CA HIS A 278 -7.53 -30.58 29.41
C HIS A 278 -6.42 -31.37 28.67
N PRO A 279 -5.82 -32.41 29.29
CA PRO A 279 -4.73 -33.19 28.69
C PRO A 279 -5.14 -33.93 27.40
N GLU A 280 -6.43 -34.18 27.17
CA GLU A 280 -6.99 -34.85 25.99
C GLU A 280 -6.76 -34.11 24.67
N PHE A 281 -6.44 -32.81 24.73
CA PHE A 281 -6.16 -32.00 23.55
C PHE A 281 -4.69 -32.00 23.13
N PHE A 282 -3.79 -32.55 23.95
CA PHE A 282 -2.36 -32.59 23.66
C PHE A 282 -2.05 -33.70 22.66
N SER A 283 -1.26 -33.38 21.64
CA SER A 283 -0.85 -34.29 20.58
C SER A 283 0.61 -34.09 20.20
N ASN A 284 1.17 -35.02 19.42
CA ASN A 284 2.53 -34.92 18.89
C ASN A 284 2.73 -33.77 17.89
N GLU A 285 1.65 -33.20 17.34
CA GLU A 285 1.71 -32.03 16.45
C GLU A 285 2.09 -30.76 17.21
N LEU A 286 1.74 -30.68 18.50
CA LEU A 286 1.90 -29.48 19.31
C LEU A 286 3.36 -29.03 19.41
N MET A 287 4.29 -29.98 19.51
CA MET A 287 5.72 -29.68 19.53
C MET A 287 6.20 -29.12 18.19
N ALA A 288 5.63 -29.57 17.07
CA ALA A 288 5.95 -29.01 15.76
C ALA A 288 5.42 -27.58 15.57
N VAL A 289 4.25 -27.26 16.13
CA VAL A 289 3.72 -25.89 16.14
C VAL A 289 4.58 -24.96 17.00
N ALA A 290 4.96 -25.40 18.21
CA ALA A 290 5.86 -24.64 19.07
C ALA A 290 7.22 -24.42 18.39
N ALA A 291 7.76 -25.46 17.72
CA ALA A 291 9.01 -25.39 16.98
C ALA A 291 8.95 -24.48 15.75
N GLU A 292 7.83 -24.45 15.02
CA GLU A 292 7.62 -23.52 13.90
C GLU A 292 7.63 -22.05 14.34
N ASN A 293 7.26 -21.75 15.59
CA ASN A 293 7.20 -20.38 16.10
C ASN A 293 8.36 -20.03 17.05
N GLY A 294 9.35 -20.91 17.20
CA GLY A 294 10.54 -20.65 18.01
C GLY A 294 10.30 -20.69 19.52
N ASN A 295 9.18 -21.24 19.99
CA ASN A 295 8.77 -21.21 21.39
C ASN A 295 9.51 -22.29 22.22
N LEU A 296 10.81 -22.10 22.45
CA LEU A 296 11.69 -23.07 23.12
C LEU A 296 11.20 -23.48 24.51
N GLU A 297 10.68 -22.55 25.31
CA GLU A 297 10.18 -22.86 26.66
C GLU A 297 8.95 -23.78 26.62
N ILE A 298 8.08 -23.61 25.63
CA ILE A 298 6.98 -24.56 25.38
C ILE A 298 7.52 -25.92 24.97
N ILE A 299 8.54 -25.98 24.13
CA ILE A 299 9.14 -27.26 23.71
C ILE A 299 9.74 -28.00 24.92
N LYS A 300 10.48 -27.31 25.80
CA LYS A 300 11.00 -27.86 27.04
C LYS A 300 9.88 -28.41 27.94
N PHE A 301 8.80 -27.62 28.11
CA PHE A 301 7.63 -28.03 28.87
C PHE A 301 6.97 -29.29 28.28
N LEU A 302 6.72 -29.31 26.97
CA LEU A 302 6.10 -30.44 26.28
C LEU A 302 6.97 -31.69 26.37
N HIS A 303 8.29 -31.56 26.27
CA HIS A 303 9.20 -32.69 26.41
C HIS A 303 9.18 -33.31 27.81
N GLN A 304 9.14 -32.48 28.85
CA GLN A 304 9.14 -32.95 30.24
C GLN A 304 7.81 -33.56 30.67
N ASN A 305 6.69 -33.03 30.16
CA ASN A 305 5.37 -33.29 30.71
C ASN A 305 4.44 -34.08 29.77
N CYS A 306 4.72 -34.16 28.46
CA CYS A 306 3.85 -34.84 27.50
C CYS A 306 4.44 -36.15 26.96
N ARG A 307 3.67 -37.24 27.09
CA ARG A 307 4.07 -38.59 26.63
C ARG A 307 3.94 -38.83 25.13
N HIS A 308 3.27 -37.93 24.40
CA HIS A 308 2.93 -38.10 22.98
C HIS A 308 4.14 -38.05 22.03
N GLY A 309 5.32 -37.64 22.50
CA GLY A 309 6.53 -37.49 21.67
C GLY A 309 6.39 -36.42 20.58
N CYS A 310 7.31 -36.40 19.62
CA CYS A 310 7.19 -35.58 18.41
C CYS A 310 7.50 -36.39 17.16
N THR A 311 7.52 -35.73 16.01
CA THR A 311 8.00 -36.30 14.74
C THR A 311 9.11 -35.41 14.19
N SER A 312 9.78 -35.87 13.11
CA SER A 312 10.77 -35.07 12.39
C SER A 312 10.24 -33.72 11.90
N ARG A 313 8.90 -33.54 11.83
CA ARG A 313 8.25 -32.27 11.54
C ARG A 313 8.65 -31.15 12.51
N ALA A 314 8.96 -31.45 13.78
CA ALA A 314 9.37 -30.42 14.74
C ALA A 314 10.70 -29.77 14.34
N MET A 315 11.73 -30.57 14.08
CA MET A 315 13.03 -30.05 13.65
C MET A 315 12.96 -29.46 12.23
N ASN A 316 12.20 -30.07 11.33
CA ASN A 316 11.97 -29.52 9.99
C ASN A 316 11.31 -28.14 10.02
N SER A 317 10.29 -27.94 10.86
CA SER A 317 9.61 -26.66 11.01
C SER A 317 10.50 -25.59 11.66
N ALA A 318 11.27 -25.95 12.69
CA ALA A 318 12.24 -25.05 13.30
C ALA A 318 13.32 -24.61 12.29
N ALA A 319 13.84 -25.56 11.51
CA ALA A 319 14.83 -25.29 10.49
C ALA A 319 14.28 -24.40 9.36
N LYS A 320 13.06 -24.70 8.89
CA LYS A 320 12.33 -23.88 7.91
C LYS A 320 12.21 -22.43 8.38
N MET A 321 11.96 -22.19 9.66
CA MET A 321 11.73 -20.85 10.22
C MET A 321 12.99 -20.20 10.81
N GLY A 322 14.15 -20.86 10.74
CA GLY A 322 15.43 -20.28 11.16
C GLY A 322 15.67 -20.31 12.67
N HIS A 323 14.94 -21.13 13.42
CA HIS A 323 15.06 -21.21 14.88
C HIS A 323 16.20 -22.15 15.28
N LEU A 324 17.46 -21.72 15.08
CA LEU A 324 18.66 -22.53 15.34
C LEU A 324 18.72 -23.07 16.78
N GLU A 325 18.37 -22.26 17.78
CA GLU A 325 18.33 -22.69 19.19
C GLU A 325 17.36 -23.86 19.41
N VAL A 326 16.20 -23.83 18.75
CA VAL A 326 15.22 -24.91 18.80
C VAL A 326 15.76 -26.15 18.09
N VAL A 327 16.42 -26.00 16.94
CA VAL A 327 17.03 -27.11 16.21
C VAL A 327 18.09 -27.81 17.07
N GLN A 328 18.99 -27.03 17.68
CA GLN A 328 20.03 -27.51 18.59
C GLN A 328 19.43 -28.24 19.80
N TRP A 329 18.41 -27.63 20.42
CA TRP A 329 17.75 -28.22 21.58
C TRP A 329 17.05 -29.54 21.21
N LEU A 330 16.31 -29.58 20.10
CA LEU A 330 15.65 -30.80 19.62
C LEU A 330 16.67 -31.89 19.33
N HIS A 331 17.80 -31.57 18.71
CA HIS A 331 18.86 -32.56 18.44
C HIS A 331 19.45 -33.18 19.72
N ASN A 332 19.70 -32.36 20.75
CA ASN A 332 20.33 -32.83 21.98
C ASN A 332 19.37 -33.63 22.88
N ASN A 333 18.06 -33.42 22.77
CA ASN A 333 17.06 -33.98 23.70
C ASN A 333 16.06 -34.95 23.05
N ARG A 334 16.07 -35.09 21.72
CA ARG A 334 15.14 -35.92 20.95
C ARG A 334 15.87 -36.82 19.96
N THR A 335 15.27 -37.96 19.65
CA THR A 335 15.86 -38.98 18.77
C THR A 335 15.21 -39.04 17.38
N GLU A 336 14.09 -38.35 17.17
CA GLU A 336 13.33 -38.35 15.92
C GLU A 336 14.08 -37.68 14.75
N GLY A 337 15.01 -36.78 15.04
CA GLY A 337 15.84 -36.10 14.05
C GLY A 337 15.05 -35.20 13.10
N CYS A 338 15.56 -35.07 11.87
CA CYS A 338 14.94 -34.30 10.79
C CYS A 338 14.84 -35.15 9.52
N THR A 339 14.33 -34.57 8.44
CA THR A 339 14.51 -35.11 7.09
C THR A 339 15.22 -34.08 6.23
N SER A 340 15.54 -34.43 4.98
CA SER A 340 16.14 -33.48 4.03
C SER A 340 15.31 -32.20 3.82
N ALA A 341 14.01 -32.23 4.17
CA ALA A 341 13.14 -31.06 4.18
C ALA A 341 13.66 -29.95 5.11
N ALA A 342 14.36 -30.27 6.20
CA ALA A 342 14.94 -29.25 7.08
C ALA A 342 15.93 -28.35 6.32
N MET A 343 16.88 -28.94 5.59
CA MET A 343 17.85 -28.18 4.81
C MET A 343 17.22 -27.57 3.54
N ASP A 344 16.33 -28.30 2.85
CA ASP A 344 15.68 -27.79 1.63
C ASP A 344 14.82 -26.54 1.90
N GLU A 345 14.13 -26.49 3.04
CA GLU A 345 13.30 -25.37 3.46
C GLU A 345 14.10 -24.24 4.13
N ALA A 346 15.15 -24.56 4.91
CA ALA A 346 16.09 -23.56 5.42
C ALA A 346 16.78 -22.82 4.26
N ALA A 347 17.16 -23.53 3.20
CA ALA A 347 17.70 -22.95 1.97
C ALA A 347 16.68 -22.06 1.23
N ARG A 348 15.40 -22.44 1.23
CA ARG A 348 14.31 -21.60 0.67
C ARG A 348 14.22 -20.27 1.41
N ASN A 349 14.23 -20.32 2.75
CA ASN A 349 13.94 -19.16 3.58
C ASN A 349 15.18 -18.31 3.92
N GLY A 350 16.41 -18.79 3.69
CA GLY A 350 17.61 -17.99 3.82
C GLY A 350 18.42 -18.23 5.10
N HIS A 351 18.23 -19.36 5.78
CA HIS A 351 18.83 -19.65 7.09
C HIS A 351 20.16 -20.41 6.96
N LEU A 352 21.24 -19.70 6.62
CA LEU A 352 22.57 -20.30 6.40
C LEU A 352 23.16 -20.90 7.69
N ASP A 353 22.95 -20.26 8.83
CA ASP A 353 23.35 -20.73 10.17
C ASP A 353 22.74 -22.10 10.51
N VAL A 354 21.46 -22.30 10.21
CA VAL A 354 20.77 -23.58 10.35
C VAL A 354 21.34 -24.61 9.38
N LEU A 355 21.65 -24.24 8.14
CA LEU A 355 22.22 -25.14 7.15
C LEU A 355 23.62 -25.62 7.56
N GLU A 356 24.50 -24.71 7.97
CA GLU A 356 25.85 -25.02 8.46
C GLU A 356 25.79 -25.94 9.66
N TRP A 357 24.91 -25.64 10.62
CA TRP A 357 24.75 -26.44 11.81
C TRP A 357 24.18 -27.84 11.51
N LEU A 358 23.14 -27.93 10.66
CA LEU A 358 22.56 -29.22 10.26
C LEU A 358 23.60 -30.05 9.50
N HIS A 359 24.36 -29.46 8.58
CA HIS A 359 25.41 -30.17 7.86
C HIS A 359 26.49 -30.73 8.79
N ALA A 360 26.88 -29.98 9.82
CA ALA A 360 27.92 -30.41 10.77
C ALA A 360 27.44 -31.50 11.75
N ASN A 361 26.15 -31.56 12.08
CA ASN A 361 25.64 -32.40 13.19
C ASN A 361 24.64 -33.49 12.75
N ARG A 362 24.20 -33.49 11.49
CA ARG A 362 23.17 -34.40 10.94
C ARG A 362 23.64 -35.05 9.64
N SER A 363 23.14 -36.25 9.38
CA SER A 363 23.54 -37.06 8.21
C SER A 363 22.50 -37.06 7.08
N GLU A 364 21.32 -36.48 7.31
CA GLU A 364 20.21 -36.47 6.34
C GLU A 364 20.52 -35.66 5.07
N GLY A 365 21.32 -34.60 5.20
CA GLY A 365 21.71 -33.75 4.09
C GLY A 365 20.55 -32.98 3.42
N CYS A 366 20.83 -32.42 2.25
CA CYS A 366 19.85 -31.72 1.41
C CYS A 366 19.60 -32.46 0.09
N THR A 367 18.48 -32.17 -0.57
CA THR A 367 18.23 -32.65 -1.93
C THR A 367 18.58 -31.56 -2.96
N PRO A 368 18.59 -31.88 -4.27
CA PRO A 368 18.68 -30.84 -5.31
C PRO A 368 17.58 -29.77 -5.23
N GLN A 369 16.50 -30.00 -4.46
CA GLN A 369 15.47 -29.01 -4.22
C GLN A 369 15.99 -27.82 -3.41
N ALA A 370 16.97 -27.99 -2.50
CA ALA A 370 17.61 -26.89 -1.79
C ALA A 370 18.17 -25.84 -2.75
N MET A 371 18.91 -26.26 -3.78
CA MET A 371 19.48 -25.36 -4.80
C MET A 371 18.38 -24.64 -5.60
N LYS A 372 17.32 -25.36 -6.00
CA LYS A 372 16.17 -24.76 -6.72
C LYS A 372 15.42 -23.75 -5.86
N ASN A 373 15.17 -24.08 -4.60
CA ASN A 373 14.51 -23.23 -3.62
C ASN A 373 15.33 -21.96 -3.38
N ALA A 374 16.62 -22.11 -3.04
CA ALA A 374 17.51 -20.98 -2.85
C ALA A 374 17.54 -20.06 -4.08
N GLY A 375 17.61 -20.64 -5.29
CA GLY A 375 17.56 -19.88 -6.54
C GLY A 375 16.25 -19.15 -6.78
N ARG A 376 15.09 -19.76 -6.51
CA ARG A 376 13.78 -19.13 -6.70
C ARG A 376 13.57 -17.94 -5.77
N TYR A 377 14.11 -17.99 -4.56
CA TYR A 377 13.93 -16.96 -3.53
C TYR A 377 15.14 -16.03 -3.37
N GLY A 378 16.06 -16.00 -4.35
CA GLY A 378 17.16 -15.04 -4.38
C GLY A 378 18.26 -15.29 -3.33
N ARG A 379 18.39 -16.50 -2.78
CA ARG A 379 19.36 -16.85 -1.72
C ARG A 379 20.73 -17.19 -2.32
N MET A 380 21.36 -16.19 -2.93
CA MET A 380 22.59 -16.38 -3.72
C MET A 380 23.76 -16.94 -2.91
N GLY A 381 23.98 -16.46 -1.67
CA GLY A 381 25.03 -16.98 -0.79
C GLY A 381 24.81 -18.44 -0.41
N ILE A 382 23.56 -18.85 -0.17
CA ILE A 382 23.21 -20.25 0.10
C ILE A 382 23.46 -21.12 -1.13
N MET A 383 23.16 -20.64 -2.34
CA MET A 383 23.47 -21.40 -3.55
C MET A 383 24.98 -21.65 -3.71
N ARG A 384 25.81 -20.63 -3.39
CA ARG A 384 27.27 -20.80 -3.32
C ARG A 384 27.63 -21.88 -2.30
N TRP A 385 27.12 -21.77 -1.08
CA TRP A 385 27.41 -22.72 -0.01
C TRP A 385 26.98 -24.16 -0.38
N LEU A 386 25.77 -24.34 -0.90
CA LEU A 386 25.27 -25.64 -1.37
C LEU A 386 26.14 -26.23 -2.49
N HIS A 387 26.65 -25.37 -3.38
CA HIS A 387 27.55 -25.79 -4.44
C HIS A 387 28.93 -26.19 -3.89
N GLU A 388 29.50 -25.41 -2.96
CA GLU A 388 30.81 -25.68 -2.37
C GLU A 388 30.82 -26.95 -1.49
N ILE A 389 29.74 -27.19 -0.74
CA ILE A 389 29.66 -28.26 0.25
C ILE A 389 29.09 -29.57 -0.33
N PHE A 390 28.07 -29.50 -1.18
CA PHE A 390 27.36 -30.69 -1.69
C PHE A 390 27.59 -30.96 -3.18
N ASP A 391 28.48 -30.21 -3.84
CA ASP A 391 28.73 -30.27 -5.28
C ASP A 391 27.44 -30.16 -6.13
N LEU A 392 26.43 -29.45 -5.60
CA LEU A 392 25.19 -29.20 -6.33
C LEU A 392 25.46 -28.23 -7.48
N LYS A 393 25.00 -28.59 -8.69
CA LYS A 393 25.21 -27.76 -9.89
C LYS A 393 24.51 -26.40 -9.75
N LEU A 394 25.27 -25.32 -9.95
CA LEU A 394 24.73 -23.98 -10.10
C LEU A 394 23.88 -23.89 -11.38
N PRO A 395 22.78 -23.11 -11.37
CA PRO A 395 22.00 -22.89 -12.59
C PRO A 395 22.80 -22.09 -13.61
N THR A 396 22.52 -22.30 -14.90
CA THR A 396 23.25 -21.70 -16.02
C THR A 396 23.20 -20.17 -16.03
N ASN A 397 22.15 -19.57 -15.48
CA ASN A 397 21.97 -18.12 -15.36
C ASN A 397 22.35 -17.56 -13.98
N TYR A 398 23.14 -18.29 -13.18
CA TYR A 398 23.56 -17.83 -11.86
C TYR A 398 24.35 -16.51 -11.93
N ALA A 399 25.28 -16.38 -12.89
CA ALA A 399 26.02 -15.14 -13.12
C ALA A 399 25.07 -13.97 -13.44
N ASP A 400 24.10 -14.18 -14.34
CA ASP A 400 23.11 -13.16 -14.71
C ASP A 400 22.29 -12.70 -13.49
N ARG A 401 21.91 -13.63 -12.61
CA ARG A 401 21.17 -13.31 -11.38
C ARG A 401 22.02 -12.51 -10.40
N LEU A 402 23.26 -12.92 -10.15
CA LEU A 402 24.20 -12.18 -9.30
C LEU A 402 24.41 -10.76 -9.83
N ALA A 403 24.57 -10.63 -11.15
CA ALA A 403 24.74 -9.36 -11.82
C ALA A 403 23.49 -8.47 -11.70
N SER A 404 22.29 -9.04 -11.85
CA SER A 404 21.02 -8.33 -11.66
C SER A 404 20.74 -7.89 -10.22
N LEU A 405 21.37 -8.52 -9.23
CA LEU A 405 21.24 -8.19 -7.81
C LEU A 405 22.38 -7.29 -7.31
N GLY A 406 23.39 -7.02 -8.14
CA GLY A 406 24.55 -6.21 -7.74
C GLY A 406 25.48 -6.95 -6.77
N CYS A 407 25.43 -8.28 -6.71
CA CYS A 407 26.24 -9.07 -5.78
C CYS A 407 27.68 -9.22 -6.28
N LEU A 408 28.44 -8.13 -6.32
CA LEU A 408 29.81 -8.09 -6.87
C LEU A 408 30.74 -9.10 -6.19
N GLU A 409 30.64 -9.27 -4.88
CA GLU A 409 31.48 -10.22 -4.12
C GLU A 409 31.28 -11.67 -4.61
N LEU A 410 30.02 -12.13 -4.68
CA LEU A 410 29.70 -13.47 -5.16
C LEU A 410 29.99 -13.63 -6.65
N LEU A 411 29.82 -12.57 -7.45
CA LEU A 411 30.15 -12.58 -8.87
C LEU A 411 31.67 -12.70 -9.08
N SER A 412 32.46 -12.02 -8.25
CA SER A 412 33.92 -12.11 -8.24
C SER A 412 34.36 -13.51 -7.86
N TRP A 413 33.78 -14.08 -6.80
CA TRP A 413 34.00 -15.48 -6.42
C TRP A 413 33.67 -16.44 -7.59
N LEU A 414 32.55 -16.25 -8.27
CA LEU A 414 32.15 -17.09 -9.40
C LEU A 414 33.16 -17.01 -10.57
N HIS A 415 33.74 -15.83 -10.79
CA HIS A 415 34.80 -15.61 -11.77
C HIS A 415 36.11 -16.30 -11.37
N PHE A 416 36.64 -16.01 -10.19
CA PHE A 416 37.94 -16.53 -9.74
C PHE A 416 37.92 -18.04 -9.47
N SER A 417 36.77 -18.62 -9.14
CA SER A 417 36.63 -20.07 -8.99
C SER A 417 36.61 -20.83 -10.32
N GLY A 418 36.44 -20.15 -11.46
CA GLY A 418 36.34 -20.78 -12.78
C GLY A 418 35.04 -21.58 -13.00
N LYS A 419 34.05 -21.44 -12.11
CA LYS A 419 32.81 -22.24 -12.11
C LYS A 419 31.63 -21.57 -12.82
N GLY A 420 31.79 -20.30 -13.19
CA GLY A 420 30.73 -19.50 -13.81
C GLY A 420 30.43 -19.90 -15.25
N GLN A 421 29.15 -20.02 -15.56
CA GLN A 421 28.65 -19.89 -16.93
C GLN A 421 28.29 -18.43 -17.17
N TRP A 422 28.83 -17.85 -18.24
CA TRP A 422 28.74 -16.42 -18.54
C TRP A 422 28.00 -16.21 -19.85
N SER A 423 27.31 -15.10 -19.95
CA SER A 423 26.62 -14.70 -21.17
C SER A 423 26.70 -13.18 -21.35
N LYS A 424 26.38 -12.71 -22.56
CA LYS A 424 26.20 -11.26 -22.80
C LYS A 424 25.09 -10.68 -21.92
N SER A 425 24.10 -11.49 -21.58
CA SER A 425 23.00 -11.09 -20.70
C SER A 425 23.46 -10.82 -19.26
N THR A 426 24.64 -11.30 -18.85
CA THR A 426 25.19 -11.00 -17.53
C THR A 426 25.44 -9.50 -17.35
N MET A 427 26.13 -8.87 -18.30
CA MET A 427 26.36 -7.41 -18.27
C MET A 427 25.09 -6.63 -18.59
N ASP A 428 24.22 -7.13 -19.47
CA ASP A 428 22.91 -6.51 -19.74
C ASP A 428 22.06 -6.41 -18.47
N ALA A 429 22.04 -7.47 -17.65
CA ALA A 429 21.28 -7.53 -16.42
C ALA A 429 21.80 -6.55 -15.34
N ALA A 430 23.13 -6.48 -15.16
CA ALA A 430 23.73 -5.48 -14.27
C ALA A 430 23.44 -4.05 -14.73
N ALA A 431 23.58 -3.79 -16.03
CA ALA A 431 23.34 -2.48 -16.59
C ALA A 431 21.88 -2.04 -16.45
N GLY A 432 20.94 -2.93 -16.74
CA GLY A 432 19.51 -2.69 -16.61
C GLY A 432 19.03 -2.49 -15.16
N ARG A 433 19.84 -2.89 -14.16
CA ARG A 433 19.57 -2.69 -12.73
C ARG A 433 20.43 -1.60 -12.08
N GLY A 434 21.31 -0.97 -12.86
CA GLY A 434 22.10 0.17 -12.41
C GLY A 434 23.34 -0.18 -11.61
N HIS A 435 23.77 -1.46 -11.60
CA HIS A 435 24.93 -1.92 -10.84
C HIS A 435 26.24 -1.60 -11.59
N LEU A 436 26.65 -0.33 -11.56
CA LEU A 436 27.82 0.18 -12.28
C LEU A 436 29.13 -0.51 -11.86
N ASP A 437 29.28 -0.82 -10.59
CA ASP A 437 30.40 -1.57 -10.02
C ASP A 437 30.53 -2.96 -10.66
N VAL A 438 29.41 -3.68 -10.79
CA VAL A 438 29.36 -4.96 -11.50
C VAL A 438 29.64 -4.79 -12.99
N VAL A 439 29.09 -3.75 -13.64
CA VAL A 439 29.38 -3.48 -15.06
C VAL A 439 30.87 -3.21 -15.29
N LYS A 440 31.52 -2.43 -14.42
CA LYS A 440 32.97 -2.19 -14.46
C LYS A 440 33.76 -3.49 -14.28
N PHE A 441 33.42 -4.26 -13.25
CA PHE A 441 34.06 -5.55 -13.01
C PHE A 441 33.96 -6.49 -14.21
N LEU A 442 32.76 -6.63 -14.80
CA LEU A 442 32.53 -7.45 -15.98
C LEU A 442 33.30 -6.93 -17.20
N HIS A 443 33.41 -5.60 -17.36
CA HIS A 443 34.17 -5.00 -18.44
C HIS A 443 35.68 -5.27 -18.32
N GLU A 444 36.23 -5.16 -17.12
CA GLU A 444 37.66 -5.30 -16.84
C GLU A 444 38.12 -6.77 -16.87
N ASN A 445 37.28 -7.69 -16.41
CA ASN A 445 37.68 -9.09 -16.16
C ASN A 445 37.11 -10.10 -17.15
N ARG A 446 36.18 -9.70 -18.03
CA ARG A 446 35.49 -10.63 -18.96
C ARG A 446 35.54 -10.14 -20.40
N HIS A 447 35.50 -11.09 -21.33
CA HIS A 447 35.53 -10.83 -22.78
C HIS A 447 34.19 -11.07 -23.49
N ASP A 448 33.20 -11.63 -22.78
CA ASP A 448 31.87 -11.97 -23.31
C ASP A 448 31.13 -10.75 -23.91
N GLY A 449 31.34 -9.59 -23.29
CA GLY A 449 30.73 -8.32 -23.67
C GLY A 449 29.27 -8.19 -23.26
N CYS A 450 28.54 -7.28 -23.89
CA CYS A 450 27.11 -7.06 -23.68
C CYS A 450 26.36 -7.07 -25.01
N THR A 451 25.04 -6.87 -24.95
CA THR A 451 24.25 -6.55 -26.14
C THR A 451 23.81 -5.08 -26.09
N LYS A 452 23.08 -4.64 -27.11
CA LYS A 452 22.45 -3.31 -27.09
C LYS A 452 21.42 -3.17 -25.96
N GLU A 453 20.95 -4.29 -25.40
CA GLU A 453 19.99 -4.28 -24.29
C GLU A 453 20.58 -3.72 -22.99
N ALA A 454 21.90 -3.81 -22.76
CA ALA A 454 22.54 -3.14 -21.63
C ALA A 454 22.23 -1.65 -21.61
N MET A 455 22.50 -0.94 -22.71
CA MET A 455 22.27 0.50 -22.80
C MET A 455 20.79 0.85 -22.97
N ASN A 456 20.01 0.03 -23.72
CA ASN A 456 18.57 0.24 -23.86
C ASN A 456 17.85 0.17 -22.51
N THR A 457 18.16 -0.86 -21.71
CA THR A 457 17.52 -1.08 -20.41
C THR A 457 18.02 -0.08 -19.38
N ALA A 458 19.33 0.20 -19.33
CA ALA A 458 19.88 1.25 -18.47
C ALA A 458 19.24 2.63 -18.76
N ALA A 459 19.01 2.97 -20.03
CA ALA A 459 18.31 4.20 -20.41
C ALA A 459 16.83 4.18 -19.99
N ARG A 460 16.14 3.05 -20.14
CA ARG A 460 14.73 2.88 -19.72
C ARG A 460 14.53 3.04 -18.22
N GLU A 461 15.47 2.54 -17.41
CA GLU A 461 15.41 2.59 -15.94
C GLU A 461 16.19 3.80 -15.36
N ASN A 462 16.62 4.74 -16.21
CA ASN A 462 17.31 5.98 -15.84
C ASN A 462 18.70 5.82 -15.15
N HIS A 463 19.45 4.78 -15.48
CA HIS A 463 20.82 4.58 -14.98
C HIS A 463 21.85 5.32 -15.83
N LEU A 464 21.85 6.66 -15.75
CA LEU A 464 22.68 7.54 -16.60
C LEU A 464 24.18 7.25 -16.51
N GLU A 465 24.70 6.99 -15.31
CA GLU A 465 26.13 6.70 -15.13
C GLU A 465 26.55 5.38 -15.75
N VAL A 466 25.65 4.38 -15.76
CA VAL A 466 25.87 3.14 -16.52
C VAL A 466 25.87 3.41 -18.02
N VAL A 467 24.93 4.21 -18.52
CA VAL A 467 24.87 4.59 -19.95
C VAL A 467 26.15 5.31 -20.39
N LYS A 468 26.62 6.30 -19.60
CA LYS A 468 27.88 7.01 -19.86
C LYS A 468 29.07 6.05 -19.87
N PHE A 469 29.16 5.16 -18.87
CA PHE A 469 30.22 4.18 -18.80
C PHE A 469 30.23 3.24 -20.01
N LEU A 470 29.07 2.66 -20.35
CA LEU A 470 28.93 1.79 -21.52
C LEU A 470 29.26 2.54 -22.82
N HIS A 471 28.84 3.79 -22.96
CA HIS A 471 29.17 4.60 -24.13
C HIS A 471 30.67 4.87 -24.28
N GLY A 472 31.36 5.19 -23.19
CA GLY A 472 32.79 5.49 -23.21
C GLY A 472 33.68 4.27 -23.38
N ASN A 473 33.24 3.09 -22.93
CA ASN A 473 34.08 1.90 -22.81
C ASN A 473 33.66 0.71 -23.68
N ARG A 474 32.47 0.74 -24.30
CA ARG A 474 31.91 -0.36 -25.10
C ARG A 474 31.52 0.11 -26.50
N ARG A 475 31.50 -0.82 -27.47
CA ARG A 475 31.24 -0.51 -28.90
C ARG A 475 29.84 -0.93 -29.38
N GLU A 476 29.10 -1.68 -28.57
CA GLU A 476 27.78 -2.24 -28.91
C GLU A 476 26.73 -1.16 -29.15
N GLY A 477 26.79 -0.07 -28.38
CA GLY A 477 25.86 1.05 -28.46
C GLY A 477 24.45 0.74 -27.98
N CYS A 478 23.47 1.48 -28.49
CA CYS A 478 22.05 1.29 -28.18
C CYS A 478 21.23 1.15 -29.46
N THR A 479 19.92 1.04 -29.29
CA THR A 479 18.96 1.19 -30.39
C THR A 479 18.06 2.40 -30.10
N LYS A 480 17.18 2.71 -31.04
CA LYS A 480 16.11 3.72 -30.85
C LYS A 480 15.23 3.43 -29.61
N ALA A 481 15.22 2.18 -29.12
CA ALA A 481 14.49 1.81 -27.91
C ALA A 481 14.98 2.59 -26.68
N ALA A 482 16.27 2.89 -26.56
CA ALA A 482 16.83 3.66 -25.44
C ALA A 482 16.15 5.04 -25.33
N MET A 483 16.13 5.80 -26.42
CA MET A 483 15.51 7.12 -26.47
C MET A 483 13.99 7.05 -26.30
N ASN A 484 13.33 6.11 -26.98
CA ASN A 484 11.87 5.95 -26.90
C ASN A 484 11.42 5.65 -25.46
N ALA A 485 12.12 4.75 -24.78
CA ALA A 485 11.78 4.34 -23.43
C ALA A 485 12.08 5.43 -22.41
N ALA A 486 13.25 6.09 -22.53
CA ALA A 486 13.59 7.26 -21.70
C ALA A 486 12.56 8.39 -21.88
N ALA A 487 12.09 8.62 -23.11
CA ALA A 487 11.06 9.62 -23.40
C ALA A 487 9.69 9.24 -22.79
N LYS A 488 9.29 7.96 -22.90
CA LYS A 488 8.06 7.44 -22.30
C LYS A 488 8.03 7.57 -20.78
N ASN A 489 9.17 7.33 -20.13
CA ASN A 489 9.29 7.32 -18.66
C ASN A 489 9.69 8.69 -18.08
N GLY A 490 9.81 9.73 -18.91
CA GLY A 490 10.06 11.09 -18.42
C GLY A 490 11.50 11.38 -18.02
N HIS A 491 12.47 10.60 -18.48
CA HIS A 491 13.88 10.73 -18.10
C HIS A 491 14.58 11.85 -18.89
N LEU A 492 14.28 13.11 -18.56
CA LEU A 492 14.72 14.29 -19.32
C LEU A 492 16.25 14.35 -19.50
N GLU A 493 17.03 14.19 -18.43
CA GLU A 493 18.49 14.27 -18.50
C GLU A 493 19.10 13.12 -19.31
N MET A 494 18.50 11.92 -19.23
CA MET A 494 18.87 10.80 -20.10
C MET A 494 18.58 11.11 -21.56
N VAL A 495 17.41 11.67 -21.89
CA VAL A 495 17.06 12.05 -23.27
C VAL A 495 18.01 13.13 -23.79
N LYS A 496 18.30 14.19 -23.03
CA LYS A 496 19.28 15.21 -23.41
C LYS A 496 20.63 14.58 -23.72
N TRP A 497 21.13 13.76 -22.80
CA TRP A 497 22.41 13.10 -22.97
C TRP A 497 22.44 12.20 -24.20
N LEU A 498 21.38 11.41 -24.44
CA LEU A 498 21.28 10.57 -25.63
C LEU A 498 21.21 11.39 -26.92
N VAL A 499 20.54 12.55 -26.92
CA VAL A 499 20.47 13.45 -28.10
C VAL A 499 21.84 14.01 -28.44
N GLU A 500 22.60 14.41 -27.42
CA GLU A 500 23.92 15.03 -27.59
C GLU A 500 25.01 14.02 -27.96
N ASN A 501 24.90 12.77 -27.49
CA ASN A 501 26.01 11.80 -27.55
C ASN A 501 25.74 10.59 -28.45
N ARG A 502 24.50 10.35 -28.91
CA ARG A 502 24.12 9.18 -29.72
C ARG A 502 23.48 9.58 -31.04
N ARG A 503 23.70 8.77 -32.08
CA ARG A 503 23.22 9.04 -33.46
C ARG A 503 22.00 8.20 -33.85
N GLU A 504 21.64 7.20 -33.04
CA GLU A 504 20.52 6.30 -33.32
C GLU A 504 19.18 7.03 -33.38
N GLY A 505 19.03 8.08 -32.58
CA GLY A 505 17.81 8.88 -32.46
C GLY A 505 16.64 8.11 -31.84
N CYS A 506 15.42 8.54 -32.16
CA CYS A 506 14.18 7.88 -31.76
C CYS A 506 13.32 7.49 -32.96
N THR A 507 12.27 6.71 -32.71
CA THR A 507 11.22 6.45 -33.70
C THR A 507 10.08 7.46 -33.56
N LYS A 508 9.19 7.50 -34.57
CA LYS A 508 7.98 8.35 -34.54
C LYS A 508 7.06 8.09 -33.32
N SER A 509 7.25 6.99 -32.60
CA SER A 509 6.49 6.64 -31.38
C SER A 509 7.01 7.33 -30.10
N ALA A 510 8.21 7.93 -30.09
CA ALA A 510 8.74 8.60 -28.90
C ALA A 510 7.89 9.79 -28.48
N LEU A 511 7.39 10.57 -29.45
CA LEU A 511 6.56 11.75 -29.19
C LEU A 511 5.19 11.37 -28.61
N PRO A 512 4.39 10.45 -29.20
CA PRO A 512 3.17 9.97 -28.56
C PRO A 512 3.42 9.37 -27.18
N ALA A 513 4.51 8.61 -26.99
CA ALA A 513 4.82 8.04 -25.69
C ALA A 513 5.16 9.10 -24.63
N ALA A 514 5.91 10.15 -25.00
CA ALA A 514 6.17 11.29 -24.12
C ALA A 514 4.89 12.11 -23.84
N ALA A 515 3.99 12.22 -24.84
CA ALA A 515 2.71 12.88 -24.70
C ALA A 515 1.77 12.12 -23.75
N LEU A 516 1.75 10.79 -23.83
CA LEU A 516 1.02 9.91 -22.92
C LEU A 516 1.47 10.05 -21.46
N GLY A 517 2.76 10.30 -21.22
CA GLY A 517 3.31 10.55 -19.88
C GLY A 517 3.33 12.02 -19.45
N GLY A 518 2.83 12.94 -20.30
CA GLY A 518 2.77 14.37 -19.98
C GLY A 518 4.12 15.07 -20.00
N HIS A 519 5.14 14.48 -20.63
CA HIS A 519 6.53 14.93 -20.58
C HIS A 519 6.80 16.06 -21.59
N LEU A 520 6.14 17.21 -21.44
CA LEU A 520 6.20 18.34 -22.36
C LEU A 520 7.64 18.84 -22.64
N LYS A 521 8.51 18.87 -21.63
CA LYS A 521 9.92 19.27 -21.81
C LYS A 521 10.66 18.33 -22.75
N ILE A 522 10.41 17.02 -22.65
CA ILE A 522 10.98 16.01 -23.54
C ILE A 522 10.39 16.17 -24.95
N MET A 523 9.08 16.40 -25.08
CA MET A 523 8.46 16.64 -26.39
C MET A 523 9.08 17.84 -27.10
N LYS A 524 9.27 18.96 -26.39
CA LYS A 524 9.95 20.16 -26.92
C LYS A 524 11.37 19.85 -27.37
N LEU A 525 12.13 19.12 -26.54
CA LEU A 525 13.51 18.73 -26.84
C LEU A 525 13.59 17.82 -28.08
N LEU A 526 12.74 16.79 -28.15
CA LEU A 526 12.68 15.88 -29.29
C LEU A 526 12.25 16.61 -30.56
N HIS A 527 11.29 17.52 -30.48
CA HIS A 527 10.85 18.33 -31.61
C HIS A 527 11.95 19.25 -32.14
N ALA A 528 12.75 19.85 -31.26
CA ALA A 528 13.86 20.73 -31.66
C ALA A 528 15.00 19.97 -32.36
N ASN A 529 15.20 18.69 -32.05
CA ASN A 529 16.34 17.90 -32.55
C ASN A 529 15.98 16.91 -33.66
N TYR A 530 14.69 16.57 -33.82
CA TYR A 530 14.24 15.61 -34.82
C TYR A 530 13.06 16.17 -35.60
N ASN A 531 13.15 16.09 -36.93
CA ASN A 531 12.05 16.46 -37.81
C ASN A 531 11.00 15.33 -37.85
N PHE A 532 10.03 15.38 -36.95
CA PHE A 532 8.92 14.44 -36.90
C PHE A 532 7.62 15.07 -37.42
N ASP A 533 6.93 14.35 -38.29
CA ASP A 533 5.52 14.62 -38.56
C ASP A 533 4.71 14.26 -37.31
N TRP A 534 3.93 15.21 -36.80
CA TRP A 534 3.05 14.98 -35.68
C TRP A 534 1.90 14.08 -36.10
N SER A 535 1.73 12.98 -35.36
CA SER A 535 0.54 12.15 -35.53
C SER A 535 -0.57 12.60 -34.58
N HIS A 536 -1.82 12.50 -35.02
CA HIS A 536 -3.00 12.65 -34.16
C HIS A 536 -2.95 11.77 -32.90
N LYS A 537 -2.14 10.70 -32.90
CA LYS A 537 -1.94 9.84 -31.75
C LYS A 537 -1.34 10.58 -30.54
N ALA A 538 -0.46 11.56 -30.74
CA ALA A 538 0.10 12.30 -29.61
C ALA A 538 -0.95 13.15 -28.88
N ILE A 539 -1.87 13.77 -29.63
CA ILE A 539 -3.00 14.51 -29.05
C ILE A 539 -3.96 13.53 -28.36
N ASP A 540 -4.26 12.40 -29.00
CA ASP A 540 -5.16 11.39 -28.42
C ASP A 540 -4.61 10.81 -27.12
N ASP A 541 -3.34 10.40 -27.11
CA ASP A 541 -2.65 9.86 -25.95
C ASP A 541 -2.62 10.90 -24.82
N ALA A 542 -2.24 12.15 -25.10
CA ALA A 542 -2.28 13.23 -24.11
C ALA A 542 -3.71 13.55 -23.62
N SER A 543 -4.72 13.45 -24.49
CA SER A 543 -6.13 13.68 -24.12
C SER A 543 -6.67 12.55 -23.25
N SER A 544 -6.27 11.31 -23.53
CA SER A 544 -6.62 10.11 -22.75
C SER A 544 -5.91 10.05 -21.39
N ALA A 545 -4.74 10.67 -21.26
CA ALA A 545 -3.98 10.75 -20.01
C ALA A 545 -4.18 12.06 -19.24
N GLY A 546 -4.96 13.01 -19.77
CA GLY A 546 -5.34 14.24 -19.08
C GLY A 546 -4.26 15.32 -19.04
N HIS A 547 -3.32 15.29 -19.99
CA HIS A 547 -2.22 16.24 -20.03
C HIS A 547 -2.58 17.51 -20.83
N THR A 548 -3.41 18.36 -20.23
CA THR A 548 -3.95 19.59 -20.85
C THR A 548 -2.87 20.49 -21.46
N GLU A 549 -1.75 20.72 -20.77
CA GLU A 549 -0.65 21.56 -21.28
C GLU A 549 0.05 20.96 -22.51
N VAL A 550 0.08 19.64 -22.62
CA VAL A 550 0.57 18.96 -23.83
C VAL A 550 -0.42 19.18 -24.97
N VAL A 551 -1.73 19.02 -24.72
CA VAL A 551 -2.77 19.24 -25.74
C VAL A 551 -2.77 20.70 -26.22
N LYS A 552 -2.71 21.67 -25.30
CA LYS A 552 -2.58 23.11 -25.62
C LYS A 552 -1.35 23.39 -26.46
N TRP A 553 -0.19 22.83 -26.08
CA TRP A 553 1.05 23.05 -26.82
C TRP A 553 0.98 22.45 -28.24
N LEU A 554 0.45 21.23 -28.38
CA LEU A 554 0.23 20.59 -29.69
C LEU A 554 -0.73 21.40 -30.57
N TYR A 555 -1.80 21.94 -29.98
CA TYR A 555 -2.77 22.77 -30.71
C TYR A 555 -2.17 24.13 -31.12
N TYR A 556 -1.76 24.95 -30.15
CA TYR A 556 -1.36 26.33 -30.41
C TYR A 556 0.00 26.46 -31.11
N ARG A 557 0.99 25.65 -30.74
CA ARG A 557 2.36 25.82 -31.24
C ARG A 557 2.69 25.00 -32.47
N LEU A 558 1.97 23.90 -32.69
CA LEU A 558 2.21 22.99 -33.80
C LEU A 558 1.05 22.94 -34.80
N ASN A 559 0.06 23.82 -34.62
CA ASN A 559 -1.11 24.01 -35.47
C ASN A 559 -1.81 22.69 -35.82
N GLN A 560 -1.85 21.77 -34.85
CA GLN A 560 -2.45 20.45 -35.05
C GLN A 560 -3.97 20.55 -34.94
N THR A 561 -4.68 19.89 -35.85
CA THR A 561 -6.14 19.90 -35.85
C THR A 561 -6.70 19.03 -34.72
N LEU A 562 -7.66 19.60 -33.98
CA LEU A 562 -8.48 18.85 -33.04
C LEU A 562 -9.57 18.08 -33.79
N HIS A 563 -9.99 16.96 -33.19
CA HIS A 563 -11.08 16.12 -33.68
C HIS A 563 -11.99 15.76 -32.51
N SER A 564 -13.28 15.55 -32.79
CA SER A 564 -14.27 15.13 -31.78
C SER A 564 -13.89 13.89 -30.99
N LYS A 565 -13.13 12.97 -31.60
CA LYS A 565 -12.62 11.76 -30.91
C LYS A 565 -11.75 12.08 -29.69
N PHE A 566 -11.04 13.20 -29.66
CA PHE A 566 -10.17 13.57 -28.53
C PHE A 566 -11.01 13.98 -27.31
N ALA A 567 -12.11 14.70 -27.53
CA ALA A 567 -13.08 14.99 -26.48
C ALA A 567 -13.69 13.69 -25.93
N VAL A 568 -14.08 12.76 -26.79
CA VAL A 568 -14.60 11.45 -26.36
C VAL A 568 -13.54 10.64 -25.59
N SER A 569 -12.28 10.70 -26.00
CA SER A 569 -11.15 10.05 -25.33
C SER A 569 -10.90 10.63 -23.93
N ALA A 570 -10.94 11.96 -23.80
CA ALA A 570 -10.86 12.65 -22.52
C ALA A 570 -12.05 12.31 -21.60
N ALA A 571 -13.27 12.28 -22.16
CA ALA A 571 -14.50 11.90 -21.45
C ALA A 571 -14.45 10.48 -20.89
N ARG A 572 -13.86 9.55 -21.64
CA ARG A 572 -13.70 8.14 -21.23
C ARG A 572 -12.84 7.98 -19.98
N HIS A 573 -11.85 8.85 -19.80
CA HIS A 573 -10.86 8.76 -18.73
C HIS A 573 -11.00 9.86 -17.67
N ASP A 574 -12.16 10.55 -17.64
CA ASP A 574 -12.45 11.62 -16.68
C ASP A 574 -11.49 12.82 -16.74
N ASN A 575 -10.98 13.13 -17.93
CA ASN A 575 -10.01 14.21 -18.14
C ASN A 575 -10.70 15.53 -18.49
N LEU A 576 -11.37 16.12 -17.50
CA LEU A 576 -12.16 17.34 -17.68
C LEU A 576 -11.36 18.55 -18.15
N GLY A 577 -10.11 18.74 -17.71
CA GLY A 577 -9.31 19.86 -18.18
C GLY A 577 -9.00 19.85 -19.67
N VAL A 578 -8.91 18.66 -20.27
CA VAL A 578 -8.80 18.52 -21.72
C VAL A 578 -10.15 18.83 -22.39
N LEU A 579 -11.27 18.38 -21.80
CA LEU A 579 -12.61 18.68 -22.31
C LEU A 579 -12.90 20.18 -22.32
N GLU A 580 -12.65 20.86 -21.19
CA GLU A 580 -12.80 22.31 -21.07
C GLU A 580 -11.93 23.05 -22.08
N PHE A 581 -10.66 22.65 -22.22
CA PHE A 581 -9.81 23.25 -23.24
C PHE A 581 -10.39 23.04 -24.65
N ILE A 582 -10.80 21.82 -25.01
CA ILE A 582 -11.38 21.54 -26.33
C ILE A 582 -12.65 22.36 -26.56
N ASP A 583 -13.49 22.55 -25.54
CA ASP A 583 -14.70 23.37 -25.59
C ASP A 583 -14.40 24.85 -25.83
N THR A 584 -13.31 25.37 -25.22
CA THR A 584 -12.91 26.78 -25.42
C THR A 584 -12.45 27.10 -26.84
N VAL A 585 -12.02 26.09 -27.61
CA VAL A 585 -11.46 26.27 -28.96
C VAL A 585 -12.27 25.61 -30.07
N SER A 586 -13.32 24.85 -29.74
CA SER A 586 -14.16 24.12 -30.71
C SER A 586 -15.46 23.57 -30.11
N ASP A 587 -16.48 23.32 -30.95
CA ASP A 587 -17.74 22.68 -30.53
C ASP A 587 -17.62 21.15 -30.31
N PHE A 588 -16.41 20.59 -30.33
CA PHE A 588 -16.21 19.14 -30.27
C PHE A 588 -16.59 18.52 -28.91
N ALA A 589 -16.52 19.30 -27.83
CA ALA A 589 -16.92 18.85 -26.50
C ALA A 589 -18.45 18.76 -26.35
N ALA A 590 -19.22 19.49 -27.19
CA ALA A 590 -20.67 19.40 -27.28
C ALA A 590 -21.19 18.15 -28.01
N ASN A 591 -20.31 17.22 -28.40
CA ASN A 591 -20.72 15.94 -28.97
C ASN A 591 -21.41 15.09 -27.90
N THR A 592 -22.66 14.68 -28.14
CA THR A 592 -23.45 13.85 -27.20
C THR A 592 -22.75 12.55 -26.78
N SER A 593 -21.82 12.05 -27.59
CA SER A 593 -20.96 10.92 -27.24
C SER A 593 -20.12 11.16 -25.98
N VAL A 594 -19.70 12.40 -25.71
CA VAL A 594 -18.97 12.80 -24.49
C VAL A 594 -19.81 12.48 -23.25
N TYR A 595 -21.09 12.87 -23.27
CA TYR A 595 -22.04 12.55 -22.20
C TYR A 595 -22.25 11.05 -22.03
N TYR A 596 -22.57 10.33 -23.11
CA TYR A 596 -22.86 8.90 -23.03
C TYR A 596 -21.64 8.07 -22.60
N VAL A 597 -20.44 8.44 -23.07
CA VAL A 597 -19.19 7.79 -22.68
C VAL A 597 -18.83 8.10 -21.23
N GLY A 598 -19.01 9.34 -20.78
CA GLY A 598 -18.84 9.70 -19.36
C GLY A 598 -19.76 8.87 -18.46
N CYS A 599 -21.05 8.80 -18.80
CA CYS A 599 -22.01 7.96 -18.07
C CYS A 599 -21.65 6.45 -18.12
N GLY A 600 -21.30 5.93 -19.30
CA GLY A 600 -21.03 4.51 -19.50
C GLY A 600 -19.76 4.00 -18.81
N ASN A 601 -18.78 4.87 -18.57
CA ASN A 601 -17.53 4.53 -17.86
C ASN A 601 -17.56 4.86 -16.37
N GLY A 602 -18.70 5.34 -15.84
CA GLY A 602 -18.80 5.69 -14.42
C GLY A 602 -18.07 6.99 -14.05
N ASN A 603 -17.99 7.95 -14.99
CA ASN A 603 -17.40 9.28 -14.78
C ASN A 603 -18.54 10.31 -14.56
N PRO A 604 -19.10 10.43 -13.33
CA PRO A 604 -20.25 11.29 -13.07
C PRO A 604 -19.94 12.77 -13.28
N GLU A 605 -18.67 13.15 -13.10
CA GLU A 605 -18.22 14.52 -13.24
C GLU A 605 -18.20 14.97 -14.72
N VAL A 606 -17.77 14.12 -15.64
CA VAL A 606 -17.93 14.36 -17.09
C VAL A 606 -19.40 14.52 -17.47
N ALA A 607 -20.27 13.66 -16.96
CA ALA A 607 -21.70 13.73 -17.27
C ALA A 607 -22.35 15.01 -16.72
N LYS A 608 -21.97 15.41 -15.50
CA LYS A 608 -22.43 16.64 -14.87
C LYS A 608 -21.91 17.87 -15.61
N TRP A 609 -20.60 17.93 -15.86
CA TRP A 609 -19.96 19.00 -16.63
C TRP A 609 -20.65 19.20 -17.97
N TYR A 610 -20.93 18.10 -18.70
CA TYR A 610 -21.62 18.17 -19.99
C TYR A 610 -23.03 18.75 -19.86
N ILE A 611 -23.81 18.33 -18.85
CA ILE A 611 -25.16 18.86 -18.61
C ILE A 611 -25.10 20.37 -18.30
N ASP A 612 -24.14 20.79 -17.49
CA ASP A 612 -24.00 22.17 -17.06
C ASP A 612 -23.61 23.10 -18.24
N HIS A 613 -22.79 22.62 -19.19
CA HIS A 613 -22.29 23.42 -20.32
C HIS A 613 -23.13 23.30 -21.60
N HIS A 614 -23.73 22.11 -21.86
CA HIS A 614 -24.41 21.81 -23.13
C HIS A 614 -25.85 21.34 -22.96
N GLY A 615 -26.35 21.27 -21.73
CA GLY A 615 -27.69 20.79 -21.42
C GLY A 615 -27.80 19.26 -21.43
N ASN A 616 -28.91 18.75 -20.87
CA ASN A 616 -29.12 17.32 -20.72
C ASN A 616 -29.57 16.67 -22.05
N PRO A 617 -28.75 15.82 -22.69
CA PRO A 617 -29.10 15.22 -23.98
C PRO A 617 -30.22 14.18 -23.90
N ARG A 618 -30.59 13.70 -22.70
CA ARG A 618 -31.75 12.80 -22.49
C ARG A 618 -33.08 13.55 -22.46
N LYS A 619 -33.08 14.87 -22.25
CA LYS A 619 -34.29 15.70 -22.40
C LYS A 619 -34.41 16.06 -23.87
N ARG A 620 -35.10 15.23 -24.67
CA ARG A 620 -35.54 15.65 -26.03
C ARG A 620 -36.24 16.99 -25.91
N LYS A 621 -35.81 18.00 -26.68
CA LYS A 621 -36.57 19.24 -26.91
C LYS A 621 -37.97 18.80 -27.38
N ARG A 622 -38.97 18.99 -26.52
CA ARG A 622 -40.38 18.90 -26.91
C ARG A 622 -40.75 20.14 -27.70
#